data_AF-A0A7V2RJA3-F1
#
_entry.id   AF-A0A7V2RJA3-F1
#
_cell.length_a   1.000
_cell.length_b   1.000
_cell.length_c   1.000
_cell.angle_alpha   90.00
_cell.angle_beta   90.00
_cell.angle_gamma   90.00
#
_symmetry.space_group_name_H-M   'P 1'
#
loop_
_entity.id
_entity.type
_entity.pdbx_description
1 polymer ?
#
loop_
_entity_poly.entity_id
_entity_poly.type
_entity_poly.pdbx_seq_one_letter_code
_entity_poly.pdbx_strand_id
1 'polypeptide(L)'
;MRKLHLDTLKYGLPGITKTVGQFLWEAAVVCLEGNGHRPGARLNVFGEHETAFELEWSALEDENALRFWSDNNESVEYGATAIAVLVIMELTSFSNFQKLPQNESADYLILSKKNIREKAYLEISGIWVESPQNSINMRVNKKLKRLLKNNQRGIENFVVVTEFGTPKSKISRR
;
A
#
# COMPACT_ATOMS: atom_id res chain seq x y z
N MET A 1 19.96 1.98 6.69
CA MET A 1 18.71 1.39 6.14
C MET A 1 17.91 2.54 5.54
N ARG A 2 17.22 2.36 4.40
CA ARG A 2 16.33 3.41 3.86
C ARG A 2 15.14 3.58 4.82
N LYS A 3 14.60 4.79 4.93
CA LYS A 3 13.44 5.09 5.77
C LYS A 3 12.22 5.31 4.91
N LEU A 4 11.06 4.85 5.38
CA LEU A 4 9.76 5.12 4.79
C LEU A 4 8.92 5.81 5.88
N HIS A 5 8.76 7.12 5.73
CA HIS A 5 8.13 7.98 6.74
C HIS A 5 6.62 8.06 6.47
N LEU A 6 5.80 7.34 7.23
CA LEU A 6 4.36 7.30 7.03
C LEU A 6 3.71 8.68 7.25
N ASP A 7 4.26 9.50 8.14
CA ASP A 7 3.76 10.86 8.42
C ASP A 7 3.75 11.77 7.18
N THR A 8 4.54 11.44 6.14
CA THR A 8 4.50 12.17 4.86
C THR A 8 3.12 12.19 4.23
N LEU A 9 2.32 11.13 4.43
CA LEU A 9 0.95 11.03 3.93
C LEU A 9 0.06 12.16 4.47
N LYS A 10 0.30 12.63 5.70
CA LYS A 10 -0.49 13.71 6.33
C LYS A 10 -0.40 15.03 5.56
N TYR A 11 0.70 15.23 4.82
CA TYR A 11 0.91 16.41 4.00
C TYR A 11 0.33 16.28 2.58
N GLY A 12 -0.27 15.13 2.25
CA GLY A 12 -0.78 14.80 0.93
C GLY A 12 0.31 14.30 -0.02
N LEU A 13 -0.10 13.60 -1.08
CA LEU A 13 0.75 13.14 -2.17
C LEU A 13 0.12 13.55 -3.51
N PRO A 14 0.85 13.52 -4.64
CA PRO A 14 0.21 13.79 -5.93
C PRO A 14 -0.94 12.80 -6.21
N GLY A 15 -2.16 13.32 -6.31
CA GLY A 15 -3.39 12.51 -6.45
C GLY A 15 -4.05 12.07 -5.13
N ILE A 16 -3.44 12.35 -3.97
CA ILE A 16 -3.99 12.04 -2.64
C ILE A 16 -4.00 13.32 -1.80
N THR A 17 -5.19 13.78 -1.41
CA THR A 17 -5.32 14.99 -0.58
C THR A 17 -4.78 14.76 0.82
N LYS A 18 -4.52 15.85 1.56
CA LYS A 18 -4.08 15.79 2.97
C LYS A 18 -5.04 14.98 3.83
N THR A 19 -6.35 15.17 3.67
CA THR A 19 -7.38 14.46 4.43
C THR A 19 -7.37 12.96 4.14
N VAL A 20 -7.28 12.58 2.85
CA VAL A 20 -7.19 11.15 2.49
C VAL A 20 -5.87 10.55 2.96
N GLY A 21 -4.76 11.28 2.82
CA GLY A 21 -3.46 10.83 3.30
C GLY A 21 -3.42 10.63 4.82
N GLN A 22 -4.01 11.53 5.59
CA GLN A 22 -4.21 11.38 7.03
C GLN A 22 -5.03 10.11 7.35
N PHE A 23 -6.14 9.88 6.66
CA PHE A 23 -6.97 8.69 6.82
C PHE A 23 -6.20 7.39 6.52
N LEU A 24 -5.42 7.36 5.43
CA LEU A 24 -4.56 6.21 5.10
C LEU A 24 -3.45 6.01 6.14
N TRP A 25 -2.87 7.09 6.63
CA TRP A 25 -1.86 7.06 7.69
C TRP A 25 -2.42 6.44 8.97
N GLU A 26 -3.60 6.86 9.44
CA GLU A 26 -4.24 6.30 10.63
C GLU A 26 -4.43 4.79 10.50
N ALA A 27 -4.98 4.34 9.36
CA ALA A 27 -5.18 2.93 9.08
C ALA A 27 -3.87 2.12 9.17
N ALA A 28 -2.79 2.65 8.60
CA ALA A 28 -1.48 1.99 8.63
C ALA A 28 -0.90 1.91 10.05
N VAL A 29 -1.01 2.99 10.83
CA VAL A 29 -0.56 3.02 12.23
C VAL A 29 -1.36 2.02 13.06
N VAL A 30 -2.69 1.96 12.90
CA VAL A 30 -3.53 0.97 13.58
C VAL A 30 -3.13 -0.46 13.22
N CYS A 31 -2.86 -0.76 11.95
CA CYS A 31 -2.39 -2.08 11.57
C CYS A 31 -1.03 -2.45 12.18
N LEU A 32 -0.08 -1.50 12.20
CA LEU A 32 1.27 -1.75 12.73
C LEU A 32 1.25 -1.90 14.25
N GLU A 33 0.65 -0.95 14.97
CA GLU A 33 0.57 -0.96 16.43
C GLU A 33 -0.35 -2.07 16.94
N GLY A 34 -1.44 -2.36 16.24
CA GLY A 34 -2.34 -3.48 16.53
C GLY A 34 -1.66 -4.85 16.37
N ASN A 35 -0.57 -4.95 15.61
CA ASN A 35 0.29 -6.14 15.55
C ASN A 35 1.52 -6.05 16.47
N GLY A 36 1.58 -5.05 17.36
CA GLY A 36 2.63 -4.89 18.36
C GLY A 36 3.92 -4.27 17.83
N HIS A 37 3.90 -3.71 16.61
CA HIS A 37 5.06 -2.99 16.06
C HIS A 37 5.19 -1.59 16.66
N ARG A 38 6.43 -1.08 16.65
CA ARG A 38 6.78 0.27 17.09
C ARG A 38 7.51 1.00 15.96
N PRO A 39 7.54 2.34 15.96
CA PRO A 39 8.38 3.10 15.04
C PRO A 39 9.82 2.55 15.01
N GLY A 40 10.38 2.41 13.82
CA GLY A 40 11.62 1.67 13.58
C GLY A 40 11.41 0.22 13.11
N ALA A 41 10.15 -0.25 13.02
CA ALA A 41 9.84 -1.58 12.49
C ALA A 41 10.40 -1.77 11.07
N ARG A 42 10.97 -2.94 10.80
CA ARG A 42 11.54 -3.26 9.50
C ARG A 42 10.48 -3.81 8.55
N LEU A 43 10.21 -3.09 7.46
CA LEU A 43 9.43 -3.58 6.32
C LEU A 43 10.34 -4.26 5.30
N ASN A 44 10.19 -5.56 5.10
CA ASN A 44 10.89 -6.27 4.02
C ASN A 44 10.07 -6.19 2.72
N VAL A 45 10.64 -5.62 1.66
CA VAL A 45 10.01 -5.52 0.34
C VAL A 45 10.68 -6.48 -0.62
N PHE A 46 9.88 -7.29 -1.33
CA PHE A 46 10.37 -8.35 -2.20
C PHE A 46 9.53 -8.53 -3.47
N GLY A 47 10.04 -9.26 -4.46
CA GLY A 47 9.41 -9.50 -5.76
C GLY A 47 10.12 -8.77 -6.91
N GLU A 48 9.47 -7.75 -7.49
CA GLU A 48 10.08 -6.90 -8.55
C GLU A 48 11.30 -6.14 -8.03
N HIS A 49 11.28 -5.77 -6.74
CA HIS A 49 12.38 -5.13 -6.05
C HIS A 49 12.64 -5.88 -4.74
N GLU A 50 13.91 -6.01 -4.38
CA GLU A 50 14.36 -6.62 -3.12
C GLU A 50 15.05 -5.56 -2.27
N THR A 51 14.43 -5.17 -1.15
CA THR A 51 14.98 -4.15 -0.24
C THR A 51 14.33 -4.24 1.14
N ALA A 52 14.81 -3.45 2.09
CA ALA A 52 14.15 -3.23 3.37
C ALA A 52 14.09 -1.74 3.72
N PHE A 53 12.99 -1.36 4.37
CA PHE A 53 12.79 -0.03 4.92
C PHE A 53 12.65 -0.09 6.43
N GLU A 54 13.16 0.94 7.10
CA GLU A 54 12.73 1.30 8.45
C GLU A 54 11.45 2.11 8.33
N LEU A 55 10.37 1.67 8.97
CA LEU A 55 9.11 2.37 9.01
C LEU A 55 9.11 3.38 10.16
N GLU A 56 8.82 4.64 9.86
CA GLU A 56 8.70 5.70 10.88
C GLU A 56 7.32 6.35 10.83
N TRP A 57 6.69 6.48 12.00
CA TRP A 57 5.41 7.15 12.16
C TRP A 57 5.32 7.78 13.56
N SER A 58 4.55 8.86 13.66
CA SER A 58 4.10 9.41 14.95
C SER A 58 3.05 8.49 15.57
N ALA A 59 2.94 8.44 16.90
CA ALA A 59 1.88 7.68 17.57
C ALA A 59 0.47 8.21 17.21
N LEU A 60 -0.52 7.32 17.16
CA LEU A 60 -1.94 7.68 17.05
C LEU A 60 -2.57 7.68 18.45
N GLU A 61 -2.65 8.86 19.07
CA GLU A 61 -3.12 9.02 20.45
C GLU A 61 -4.63 9.31 20.55
N ASP A 62 -5.33 9.52 19.43
CA ASP A 62 -6.76 9.83 19.42
C ASP A 62 -7.61 8.57 19.63
N GLU A 63 -8.24 8.45 20.80
CA GLU A 63 -9.11 7.33 21.12
C GLU A 63 -10.33 7.19 20.19
N ASN A 64 -10.86 8.29 19.63
CA ASN A 64 -11.97 8.20 18.69
C ASN A 64 -11.52 7.56 17.38
N ALA A 65 -10.31 7.88 16.92
CA ALA A 65 -9.71 7.23 15.76
C ALA A 65 -9.50 5.73 16.04
N LEU A 66 -8.96 5.37 17.21
CA LEU A 66 -8.79 3.96 17.60
C LEU A 66 -10.12 3.20 17.67
N ARG A 67 -11.20 3.82 18.15
CA ARG A 67 -12.55 3.23 18.14
C ARG A 67 -13.12 3.09 16.73
N PHE A 68 -12.88 4.07 15.86
CA PHE A 68 -13.31 4.03 14.46
C PHE A 68 -12.69 2.84 13.73
N TRP A 69 -11.38 2.63 13.90
CA TRP A 69 -10.63 1.54 13.26
C TRP A 69 -10.78 0.16 13.94
N SER A 70 -11.91 -0.09 14.60
CA SER A 70 -12.17 -1.36 15.29
C SER A 70 -12.42 -2.56 14.35
N ASP A 71 -12.77 -2.31 13.07
CA ASP A 71 -12.78 -3.35 12.03
C ASP A 71 -11.39 -3.51 11.41
N ASN A 72 -10.75 -4.63 11.71
CA ASN A 72 -9.44 -4.98 11.16
C ASN A 72 -9.45 -5.11 9.62
N ASN A 73 -10.57 -5.46 8.99
CA ASN A 73 -10.60 -5.59 7.53
C ASN A 73 -10.47 -4.24 6.84
N GLU A 74 -11.15 -3.21 7.36
CA GLU A 74 -11.12 -1.86 6.82
C GLU A 74 -9.76 -1.21 7.06
N SER A 75 -9.21 -1.33 8.27
CA SER A 75 -7.86 -0.83 8.56
C SER A 75 -6.81 -1.49 7.67
N VAL A 76 -6.92 -2.80 7.40
CA VAL A 76 -5.99 -3.52 6.51
C VAL A 76 -6.07 -3.04 5.07
N GLU A 77 -7.27 -2.75 4.56
CA GLU A 77 -7.45 -2.25 3.20
C GLU A 77 -6.75 -0.89 3.00
N TYR A 78 -7.01 0.04 3.90
CA TYR A 78 -6.47 1.39 3.80
C TYR A 78 -5.02 1.51 4.29
N GLY A 79 -4.63 0.74 5.30
CA GLY A 79 -3.24 0.66 5.76
C GLY A 79 -2.34 0.06 4.67
N ALA A 80 -2.81 -0.99 3.97
CA ALA A 80 -2.04 -1.53 2.84
C ALA A 80 -1.94 -0.53 1.69
N THR A 81 -2.99 0.27 1.47
CA THR A 81 -2.95 1.38 0.51
C THR A 81 -1.88 2.41 0.87
N ALA A 82 -1.79 2.80 2.15
CA ALA A 82 -0.76 3.70 2.64
C ALA A 82 0.67 3.20 2.36
N ILE A 83 0.94 1.92 2.68
CA ILE A 83 2.25 1.32 2.41
C ILE A 83 2.52 1.21 0.91
N ALA A 84 1.52 0.79 0.12
CA ALA A 84 1.68 0.60 -1.32
C ALA A 84 2.02 1.88 -2.07
N VAL A 85 1.35 3.00 -1.76
CA VAL A 85 1.63 4.28 -2.43
C VAL A 85 3.04 4.77 -2.15
N LEU A 86 3.52 4.63 -0.90
CA LEU A 86 4.88 5.01 -0.52
C LEU A 86 5.93 4.08 -1.15
N VAL A 87 5.69 2.76 -1.16
CA VAL A 87 6.58 1.78 -1.82
C VAL A 87 6.71 2.05 -3.32
N ILE A 88 5.60 2.34 -4.01
CA ILE A 88 5.60 2.67 -5.44
C ILE A 88 6.40 3.95 -5.71
N MET A 89 6.20 5.01 -4.91
CA MET A 89 6.95 6.26 -5.05
C MET A 89 8.46 6.07 -4.82
N GLU A 90 8.84 5.22 -3.86
CA GLU A 90 10.23 5.00 -3.49
C GLU A 90 11.00 4.07 -4.43
N LEU A 91 10.31 3.17 -5.12
CA LEU A 91 10.95 2.11 -5.91
C LEU A 91 10.75 2.25 -7.43
N THR A 92 9.83 3.11 -7.86
CA THR A 92 9.49 3.26 -9.28
C THR A 92 9.56 4.73 -9.74
N SER A 93 9.32 5.00 -11.01
CA SER A 93 9.16 6.37 -11.54
C SER A 93 7.75 6.95 -11.34
N PHE A 94 6.79 6.14 -10.85
CA PHE A 94 5.39 6.54 -10.68
C PHE A 94 5.18 7.25 -9.35
N SER A 95 4.46 8.38 -9.38
CA SER A 95 4.24 9.18 -8.17
C SER A 95 2.92 9.93 -8.10
N ASN A 96 2.07 9.83 -9.13
CA ASN A 96 0.74 10.44 -9.13
C ASN A 96 -0.32 9.35 -9.18
N PHE A 97 -1.24 9.39 -8.21
CA PHE A 97 -2.21 8.33 -7.95
C PHE A 97 -3.62 8.80 -8.28
N GLN A 98 -4.19 8.30 -9.37
CA GLN A 98 -5.58 8.52 -9.72
C GLN A 98 -6.42 7.33 -9.25
N LYS A 99 -7.24 7.52 -8.21
CA LYS A 99 -8.19 6.48 -7.76
C LYS A 99 -9.17 6.17 -8.88
N LEU A 100 -9.32 4.88 -9.21
CA LEU A 100 -10.31 4.42 -10.18
C LEU A 100 -11.66 4.15 -9.49
N PRO A 101 -12.79 4.34 -10.20
CA PRO A 101 -14.11 3.94 -9.73
C PRO A 101 -14.16 2.49 -9.24
N GLN A 102 -15.04 2.22 -8.29
CA GLN A 102 -15.28 0.87 -7.81
C GLN A 102 -15.79 -0.01 -8.96
N ASN A 103 -15.31 -1.27 -9.04
CA ASN A 103 -15.52 -2.23 -10.14
C ASN A 103 -14.70 -2.01 -11.41
N GLU A 104 -13.79 -1.04 -11.45
CA GLU A 104 -12.75 -0.99 -12.46
C GLU A 104 -11.74 -2.13 -12.30
N SER A 105 -10.86 -2.25 -13.28
CA SER A 105 -9.88 -3.32 -13.39
C SER A 105 -8.74 -3.28 -12.36
N ALA A 106 -8.57 -2.15 -11.65
CA ALA A 106 -7.57 -1.92 -10.63
C ALA A 106 -8.03 -0.86 -9.61
N ASP A 107 -7.27 -0.66 -8.53
CA ASP A 107 -7.59 0.34 -7.51
C ASP A 107 -7.20 1.75 -7.94
N TYR A 108 -6.04 1.88 -8.61
CA TYR A 108 -5.47 3.15 -9.07
C TYR A 108 -4.93 3.03 -10.50
N LEU A 109 -5.00 4.14 -11.23
CA LEU A 109 -4.12 4.43 -12.35
C LEU A 109 -2.99 5.32 -11.84
N ILE A 110 -1.74 4.91 -12.03
CA ILE A 110 -0.56 5.66 -11.58
C ILE A 110 0.19 6.26 -12.77
N LEU A 111 0.69 7.49 -12.62
CA LEU A 111 1.39 8.23 -13.67
C LEU A 111 2.84 8.51 -13.27
N SER A 112 3.74 8.37 -14.25
CA SER A 112 5.17 8.64 -14.09
C SER A 112 5.42 10.12 -13.87
N LYS A 113 6.31 10.44 -12.93
CA LYS A 113 6.75 11.82 -12.68
C LYS A 113 7.52 12.40 -13.86
N LYS A 114 8.24 11.56 -14.60
CA LYS A 114 9.11 11.98 -15.71
C LYS A 114 8.31 12.22 -16.99
N ASN A 115 7.28 11.40 -17.23
CA ASN A 115 6.49 11.44 -18.45
C ASN A 115 5.05 11.02 -18.14
N ILE A 116 4.12 11.97 -18.08
CA ILE A 116 2.72 11.69 -17.71
C ILE A 116 1.99 10.75 -18.70
N ARG A 117 2.57 10.47 -19.87
CA ARG A 117 2.04 9.47 -20.81
C ARG A 117 2.36 8.03 -20.37
N GLU A 118 3.41 7.84 -19.58
CA GLU A 118 3.71 6.56 -18.92
C GLU A 118 2.74 6.37 -17.77
N LYS A 119 1.90 5.35 -17.91
CA LYS A 119 0.87 4.99 -16.94
C LYS A 119 0.93 3.50 -16.63
N ALA A 120 0.51 3.15 -15.43
CA ALA A 120 0.36 1.77 -15.01
C ALA A 120 -0.89 1.61 -14.16
N TYR A 121 -1.45 0.41 -14.11
CA TYR A 121 -2.48 0.06 -13.15
C TYR A 121 -1.84 -0.41 -11.85
N LEU A 122 -2.38 0.02 -10.73
CA LEU A 122 -1.95 -0.41 -9.39
C LEU A 122 -3.14 -1.02 -8.64
N GLU A 123 -2.91 -2.22 -8.15
CA GLU A 123 -3.86 -3.00 -7.38
C GLU A 123 -3.24 -3.41 -6.06
N ILE A 124 -4.02 -3.25 -5.01
CA ILE A 124 -3.53 -3.26 -3.64
C ILE A 124 -4.27 -4.32 -2.84
N SER A 125 -3.56 -4.95 -1.90
CA SER A 125 -4.20 -5.76 -0.88
C SER A 125 -3.41 -5.75 0.41
N GLY A 126 -4.10 -5.93 1.52
CA GLY A 126 -3.49 -6.09 2.83
C GLY A 126 -3.75 -7.45 3.44
N ILE A 127 -2.94 -7.82 4.43
CA ILE A 127 -3.16 -8.96 5.32
C ILE A 127 -2.84 -8.49 6.74
N TRP A 128 -3.74 -8.73 7.69
CA TRP A 128 -3.46 -8.44 9.09
C TRP A 128 -2.29 -9.32 9.58
N VAL A 129 -2.50 -10.64 9.60
CA VAL A 129 -1.48 -11.66 9.87
C VAL A 129 -1.66 -12.78 8.83
N GLU A 130 -0.57 -13.26 8.23
CA GLU A 130 -0.66 -14.38 7.28
C GLU A 130 -1.20 -15.65 7.94
N SER A 131 -1.91 -16.46 7.14
CA SER A 131 -2.28 -17.82 7.51
C SER A 131 -2.04 -18.77 6.32
N PRO A 132 -2.06 -20.10 6.53
CA PRO A 132 -1.91 -21.06 5.43
C PRO A 132 -2.95 -20.86 4.31
N GLN A 133 -4.13 -20.33 4.63
CA GLN A 133 -5.22 -20.04 3.69
C GLN A 133 -5.21 -18.60 3.16
N ASN A 134 -4.37 -17.72 3.72
CA ASN A 134 -4.28 -16.32 3.35
C ASN A 134 -2.83 -15.84 3.44
N SER A 135 -2.07 -16.04 2.36
CA SER A 135 -0.70 -15.56 2.22
C SER A 135 -0.57 -14.46 1.17
N ILE A 136 0.51 -13.69 1.25
CA ILE A 136 0.91 -12.65 0.31
C ILE A 136 0.97 -13.22 -1.10
N ASN A 137 1.54 -14.42 -1.27
CA ASN A 137 1.68 -15.05 -2.57
C ASN A 137 0.30 -15.43 -3.14
N MET A 138 -0.61 -15.94 -2.31
CA MET A 138 -1.99 -16.22 -2.72
C MET A 138 -2.71 -14.94 -3.15
N ARG A 139 -2.58 -13.85 -2.38
CA ARG A 139 -3.21 -12.56 -2.72
C ARG A 139 -2.64 -11.95 -3.98
N VAL A 140 -1.32 -11.90 -4.13
CA VAL A 140 -0.64 -11.41 -5.35
C VAL A 140 -1.11 -12.20 -6.57
N ASN A 141 -1.09 -13.53 -6.50
CA ASN A 141 -1.52 -14.37 -7.62
C ASN A 141 -3.00 -14.16 -7.99
N LYS A 142 -3.88 -14.03 -7.00
CA LYS A 142 -5.32 -13.76 -7.23
C LYS A 142 -5.54 -12.40 -7.89
N LYS A 143 -4.89 -11.36 -7.39
CA LYS A 143 -4.99 -9.99 -7.91
C LYS A 143 -4.39 -9.87 -9.31
N LEU A 144 -3.20 -10.41 -9.55
CA LEU A 144 -2.58 -10.43 -10.89
C LEU A 144 -3.46 -11.13 -11.93
N LYS A 145 -4.02 -12.29 -11.61
CA LYS A 145 -4.93 -13.00 -12.53
C LYS A 145 -6.15 -12.17 -12.90
N ARG A 146 -6.77 -11.48 -11.94
CA ARG A 146 -7.92 -10.60 -12.19
C ARG A 146 -7.51 -9.41 -13.06
N LEU A 147 -6.39 -8.79 -12.71
CA LEU A 147 -5.94 -7.55 -13.31
C LEU A 147 -5.52 -7.74 -14.78
N LEU A 148 -4.78 -8.82 -15.08
CA LEU A 148 -4.41 -9.19 -16.44
C LEU A 148 -5.60 -9.57 -17.34
N LYS A 149 -6.72 -10.01 -16.77
CA LYS A 149 -7.94 -10.31 -17.52
C LYS A 149 -8.69 -9.05 -17.94
N ASN A 150 -8.61 -8.00 -17.12
CA ASN A 150 -9.48 -6.83 -17.26
C ASN A 150 -8.75 -5.61 -17.86
N ASN A 151 -7.41 -5.62 -17.89
CA ASN A 151 -6.62 -4.47 -18.33
C ASN A 151 -6.29 -4.45 -19.82
N GLN A 152 -6.09 -3.22 -20.31
CA GLN A 152 -5.64 -2.97 -21.68
C GLN A 152 -4.23 -3.52 -21.90
N ARG A 153 -4.03 -4.19 -23.03
CA ARG A 153 -2.71 -4.65 -23.46
C ARG A 153 -1.75 -3.46 -23.62
N GLY A 154 -0.51 -3.62 -23.16
CA GLY A 154 0.55 -2.63 -23.31
C GLY A 154 0.62 -1.57 -22.21
N ILE A 155 -0.27 -1.62 -21.20
CA ILE A 155 -0.15 -0.84 -19.97
C ILE A 155 0.42 -1.75 -18.88
N GLU A 156 1.39 -1.24 -18.12
CA GLU A 156 2.03 -1.99 -17.04
C GLU A 156 1.09 -2.20 -15.86
N ASN A 157 1.34 -3.28 -15.13
CA ASN A 157 0.46 -3.75 -14.07
C ASN A 157 1.27 -3.99 -12.80
N PHE A 158 0.96 -3.24 -11.75
CA PHE A 158 1.52 -3.43 -10.43
C PHE A 158 0.50 -4.05 -9.49
N VAL A 159 0.95 -5.05 -8.75
CA VAL A 159 0.25 -5.57 -7.58
C VAL A 159 1.16 -5.40 -6.38
N VAL A 160 0.66 -4.71 -5.35
CA VAL A 160 1.35 -4.55 -4.07
C VAL A 160 0.50 -5.18 -2.98
N VAL A 161 1.07 -6.14 -2.26
CA VAL A 161 0.40 -6.76 -1.11
C VAL A 161 1.25 -6.60 0.13
N THR A 162 0.69 -6.00 1.17
CA THR A 162 1.36 -5.77 2.45
C THR A 162 0.77 -6.68 3.53
N GLU A 163 1.63 -7.30 4.34
CA GLU A 163 1.23 -7.99 5.55
C GLU A 163 1.81 -7.30 6.79
N PHE A 164 0.98 -7.17 7.83
CA PHE A 164 1.28 -6.34 8.99
C PHE A 164 1.82 -7.10 10.19
N GLY A 165 1.53 -8.39 10.36
CA GLY A 165 2.03 -9.20 11.48
C GLY A 165 3.53 -9.48 11.45
N THR A 166 4.11 -9.62 10.27
CA THR A 166 5.56 -9.59 10.05
C THR A 166 5.84 -8.62 8.89
N PRO A 167 5.99 -7.31 9.16
CA PRO A 167 5.93 -6.25 8.17
C PRO A 167 6.71 -6.60 6.91
N LYS A 168 5.96 -6.93 5.86
CA LYS A 168 6.52 -7.25 4.56
C LYS A 168 5.56 -6.86 3.45
N SER A 169 6.10 -6.46 2.32
CA SER A 169 5.31 -6.08 1.17
C SER A 169 5.87 -6.75 -0.08
N LYS A 170 5.01 -7.44 -0.83
CA LYS A 170 5.39 -8.00 -2.12
C LYS A 170 4.93 -7.07 -3.22
N ILE A 171 5.88 -6.61 -4.04
CA ILE A 171 5.61 -5.86 -5.27
C ILE A 171 5.79 -6.80 -6.47
N SER A 172 4.83 -6.82 -7.38
CA SER A 172 4.91 -7.58 -8.62
C SER A 172 4.55 -6.69 -9.80
N ARG A 173 5.34 -6.79 -10.88
CA ARG A 173 5.13 -6.11 -12.16
C ARG A 173 4.83 -7.10 -13.29
N ARG A 174 3.91 -6.74 -14.18
CA ARG A 174 3.55 -7.50 -15.39
C ARG A 174 3.19 -6.60 -16.56
#